data_AF-A0A4Q5Z6Z6-F1
#
_entry.id   AF-A0A4Q5Z6Z6-F1
#
_cell.length_a   1.000
_cell.length_b   1.000
_cell.length_c   1.000
_cell.angle_alpha   90.00
_cell.angle_beta   90.00
_cell.angle_gamma   90.00
#
_symmetry.space_group_name_H-M   'P 1'
#
loop_
_entity.id
_entity.type
_entity.pdbx_description
1 polymer ?
#
loop_
_entity_poly.entity_id
_entity_poly.type
_entity_poly.pdbx_seq_one_letter_code
_entity_poly.pdbx_strand_id
1 'polypeptide(L)'
;MQNSSHSESLESLKRWGFPVSDAWEKCGNLEEIMAYINKWETKRSELPLATDGVVIKVDNFAQQEELGYTAKSPRWAIAYKYAAEQGITKLLDIEYNVGRTGAVTPVALLEPVLLAGTTVKRASLHNANEIERLDLRIGDTVLVEKGGEIIPKVTGIVAEERPETSKPVLYPASCPACGNELVRQEGEANHYCPNEEGCPPQQLARFEHFVSRKAMNIDGLGPETLQLLINKGLLKNVADIYDLQPEQLLGLEVIFEREDTPEGEARKPMIRRLQQKTVDNLIQRIETSKQAPFERVLFGLGIRHVGATVAQKLAFHFGNIDKLMLATEEELIAVHEIGERIAKSITGYFEQEQHREIIERLREKGL
;
A
#
# COMPACT_ATOMS: atom_id res chain seq x y z
N MET A 1 20.43 -12.71 36.85
CA MET A 1 20.82 -13.77 35.90
C MET A 1 20.63 -13.19 34.52
N GLN A 2 21.71 -13.00 33.77
CA GLN A 2 21.63 -12.59 32.37
C GLN A 2 21.56 -13.86 31.55
N ASN A 3 20.44 -14.10 30.88
CA ASN A 3 20.31 -15.25 30.00
C ASN A 3 21.28 -15.10 28.83
N SER A 4 21.93 -16.19 28.44
CA SER A 4 22.94 -16.21 27.39
C SER A 4 22.37 -16.59 26.02
N SER A 5 21.16 -17.16 26.01
CA SER A 5 20.45 -17.60 24.82
C SER A 5 18.96 -17.23 24.79
N HIS A 6 18.37 -17.27 23.60
CA HIS A 6 16.96 -17.04 23.39
C HIS A 6 16.11 -18.15 24.03
N SER A 7 16.51 -19.41 23.92
CA SER A 7 15.81 -20.55 24.54
C SER A 7 15.76 -20.43 26.07
N GLU A 8 16.87 -20.06 26.72
CA GLU A 8 16.90 -19.79 28.17
C GLU A 8 15.95 -18.66 28.57
N SER A 9 15.77 -17.68 27.67
CA SER A 9 14.87 -16.56 27.89
C SER A 9 13.41 -16.99 27.81
N LEU A 10 13.05 -17.87 26.86
CA LEU A 10 11.71 -18.45 26.77
C LEU A 10 11.37 -19.29 28.01
N GLU A 11 12.31 -20.10 28.49
CA GLU A 11 12.15 -20.88 29.73
C GLU A 11 12.01 -19.99 30.97
N SER A 12 12.78 -18.90 31.04
CA SER A 12 12.69 -17.91 32.13
C SER A 12 11.35 -17.19 32.12
N LEU A 13 10.87 -16.76 30.95
CA LEU A 13 9.54 -16.15 30.80
C LEU A 13 8.43 -17.09 31.27
N LYS A 14 8.49 -18.37 30.89
CA LYS A 14 7.52 -19.37 31.36
C LYS A 14 7.56 -19.53 32.88
N ARG A 15 8.76 -19.59 33.49
CA ARG A 15 8.93 -19.65 34.95
C ARG A 15 8.39 -18.42 35.67
N TRP A 16 8.42 -17.25 35.05
CA TRP A 16 7.87 -16.01 35.60
C TRP A 16 6.36 -15.86 35.39
N GLY A 17 5.71 -16.84 34.76
CA GLY A 17 4.25 -16.85 34.56
C GLY A 17 3.79 -16.13 33.29
N PHE A 18 4.71 -15.76 32.39
CA PHE A 18 4.31 -15.25 31.07
C PHE A 18 3.79 -16.38 30.18
N PRO A 19 2.79 -16.11 29.32
CA PRO A 19 2.32 -17.08 28.34
C PRO A 19 3.40 -17.29 27.27
N VAL A 20 3.95 -18.51 27.23
CA VAL A 20 4.93 -18.94 26.23
C VAL A 20 4.34 -20.16 25.53
N SER A 21 4.37 -20.18 24.19
CA SER A 21 3.89 -21.32 23.41
C SER A 21 4.68 -22.58 23.77
N ASP A 22 4.02 -23.74 23.87
CA ASP A 22 4.70 -25.02 24.08
C ASP A 22 5.22 -25.64 22.77
N ALA A 23 5.02 -24.94 21.64
CA ALA A 23 5.35 -25.46 20.33
C ALA A 23 6.82 -25.29 19.91
N TRP A 24 7.60 -24.41 20.58
CA TRP A 24 8.98 -24.12 20.16
C TRP A 24 9.94 -25.27 20.47
N GLU A 25 11.00 -25.40 19.67
CA GLU A 25 12.01 -26.44 19.82
C GLU A 25 13.41 -25.87 19.52
N LYS A 26 14.41 -26.26 20.31
CA LYS A 26 15.80 -25.92 20.05
C LYS A 26 16.38 -26.95 19.09
N CYS A 27 16.80 -26.49 17.92
CA CYS A 27 17.40 -27.33 16.87
C CYS A 27 18.92 -27.09 16.83
N GLY A 28 19.72 -28.17 16.79
CA GLY A 28 21.18 -28.13 16.74
C GLY A 28 21.77 -28.04 15.35
N ASN A 29 20.98 -28.32 14.30
CA ASN A 29 21.43 -28.35 12.91
C ASN A 29 20.26 -28.11 11.93
N LEU A 30 20.59 -28.00 10.63
CA LEU A 30 19.59 -27.75 9.58
C LEU A 30 18.59 -28.90 9.41
N GLU A 31 18.99 -30.14 9.63
CA GLU A 31 18.11 -31.31 9.48
C GLU A 31 16.99 -31.28 10.53
N GLU A 32 17.32 -30.96 11.77
CA GLU A 32 16.36 -30.75 12.86
C GLU A 32 15.42 -29.57 12.57
N ILE A 33 15.95 -28.47 12.03
CA ILE A 33 15.12 -27.31 11.63
C ILE A 33 14.10 -27.73 10.56
N MET A 34 14.54 -28.46 9.52
CA MET A 34 13.64 -28.93 8.46
C MET A 34 12.62 -29.95 8.98
N ALA A 35 13.02 -30.83 9.89
CA ALA A 35 12.10 -31.77 10.55
C ALA A 35 11.02 -31.04 11.35
N TYR A 36 11.40 -29.98 12.10
CA TYR A 36 10.46 -29.14 12.83
C TYR A 36 9.47 -28.43 11.88
N ILE A 37 9.95 -27.86 10.77
CA ILE A 37 9.12 -27.20 9.76
C ILE A 37 8.09 -28.19 9.19
N ASN A 38 8.53 -29.37 8.74
CA ASN A 38 7.64 -30.36 8.13
C ASN A 38 6.59 -30.89 9.13
N LYS A 39 6.99 -31.09 10.39
CA LYS A 39 6.08 -31.49 11.47
C LYS A 39 4.98 -30.45 11.67
N TRP A 40 5.33 -29.17 11.74
CA TRP A 40 4.36 -28.12 12.01
C TRP A 40 3.59 -27.66 10.77
N GLU A 41 4.07 -27.91 9.56
CA GLU A 41 3.31 -27.66 8.33
C GLU A 41 1.99 -28.44 8.32
N THR A 42 2.02 -29.68 8.81
CA THR A 42 0.85 -30.58 8.86
C THR A 42 0.05 -30.44 10.15
N LYS A 43 0.71 -30.17 11.28
CA LYS A 43 0.06 -30.09 12.61
C LYS A 43 -0.41 -28.70 13.02
N ARG A 44 -0.13 -27.66 12.23
CA ARG A 44 -0.51 -26.27 12.59
C ARG A 44 -1.99 -26.08 12.89
N SER A 45 -2.89 -26.88 12.30
CA SER A 45 -4.33 -26.83 12.59
C SER A 45 -4.71 -27.32 14.00
N GLU A 46 -3.80 -28.02 14.69
CA GLU A 46 -3.98 -28.47 16.07
C GLU A 46 -3.66 -27.35 17.08
N LEU A 47 -2.98 -26.28 16.64
CA LEU A 47 -2.67 -25.14 17.51
C LEU A 47 -3.94 -24.34 17.82
N PRO A 48 -4.04 -23.71 19.00
CA PRO A 48 -5.17 -22.88 19.38
C PRO A 48 -5.23 -21.55 18.59
N LEU A 49 -4.33 -21.35 17.63
CA LEU A 49 -4.16 -20.13 16.85
C LEU A 49 -3.69 -20.48 15.43
N ALA A 50 -4.04 -19.61 14.47
CA ALA A 50 -3.56 -19.71 13.10
C ALA A 50 -2.05 -19.37 13.02
N THR A 51 -1.32 -20.08 12.17
CA THR A 51 0.10 -19.82 11.91
C THR A 51 0.39 -19.88 10.42
N ASP A 52 1.20 -18.96 9.92
CA ASP A 52 1.59 -18.85 8.51
C ASP A 52 3.01 -19.40 8.23
N GLY A 53 3.68 -19.92 9.25
CA GLY A 53 5.06 -20.40 9.15
C GLY A 53 5.74 -20.63 10.50
N VAL A 54 7.07 -20.71 10.45
CA VAL A 54 7.98 -20.85 11.60
C VAL A 54 9.00 -19.72 11.58
N VAL A 55 9.35 -19.17 12.74
CA VAL A 55 10.48 -18.24 12.85
C VAL A 55 11.72 -18.98 13.34
N ILE A 56 12.76 -19.00 12.52
CA ILE A 56 14.07 -19.57 12.85
C ILE A 56 14.94 -18.44 13.38
N LYS A 57 15.57 -18.65 14.54
CA LYS A 57 16.43 -17.66 15.20
C LYS A 57 17.76 -18.29 15.60
N VAL A 58 18.85 -17.56 15.43
CA VAL A 58 20.12 -17.91 16.08
C VAL A 58 19.93 -17.81 17.58
N ASP A 59 20.24 -18.87 18.31
CA ASP A 59 19.90 -18.97 19.73
C ASP A 59 20.80 -18.12 20.64
N ASN A 60 22.09 -17.98 20.31
CA ASN A 60 23.05 -17.26 21.14
C ASN A 60 22.97 -15.74 20.94
N PHE A 61 22.86 -14.96 22.03
CA PHE A 61 22.73 -13.50 21.94
C PHE A 61 23.97 -12.76 21.43
N ALA A 62 25.17 -13.23 21.77
CA ALA A 62 26.40 -12.60 21.25
C ALA A 62 26.49 -12.73 19.72
N GLN A 63 26.06 -13.88 19.16
CA GLN A 63 25.96 -14.06 17.72
C GLN A 63 24.89 -13.16 17.08
N GLN A 64 23.76 -12.92 17.77
CA GLN A 64 22.73 -11.99 17.29
C GLN A 64 23.27 -10.55 17.20
N GLU A 65 24.02 -10.11 18.22
CA GLU A 65 24.65 -8.78 18.24
C GLU A 65 25.67 -8.61 17.11
N GLU A 66 26.52 -9.62 16.88
CA GLU A 66 27.50 -9.62 15.79
C GLU A 66 26.83 -9.58 14.40
N LEU A 67 25.74 -10.32 14.22
CA LEU A 67 24.99 -10.35 12.96
C LEU A 67 24.25 -9.03 12.70
N GLY A 68 23.71 -8.37 13.73
CA GLY A 68 23.06 -7.07 13.61
C GLY A 68 21.77 -7.06 12.77
N TYR A 69 21.47 -5.91 12.17
CA TYR A 69 20.20 -5.61 11.49
C TYR A 69 20.42 -4.98 10.12
N THR A 70 19.49 -5.21 9.21
CA THR A 70 19.29 -4.35 8.02
C THR A 70 18.43 -3.13 8.41
N ALA A 71 18.13 -2.26 7.44
CA ALA A 71 17.22 -1.13 7.66
C ALA A 71 15.80 -1.55 8.11
N LYS A 72 15.40 -2.81 7.94
CA LYS A 72 14.03 -3.28 8.22
C LYS A 72 13.94 -4.57 9.06
N SER A 73 14.98 -5.39 9.15
CA SER A 73 14.90 -6.74 9.72
C SER A 73 16.22 -7.22 10.36
N PRO A 74 16.18 -8.07 11.40
CA PRO A 74 17.37 -8.71 11.96
C PRO A 74 18.03 -9.64 10.94
N ARG A 75 19.37 -9.77 11.01
CA ARG A 75 20.14 -10.71 10.18
C ARG A 75 20.22 -12.12 10.78
N TRP A 76 19.84 -12.26 12.05
CA TRP A 76 19.93 -13.50 12.84
C TRP A 76 18.59 -14.24 12.98
N ALA A 77 17.53 -13.76 12.32
CA ALA A 77 16.23 -14.43 12.32
C ALA A 77 15.58 -14.36 10.93
N ILE A 78 14.85 -15.42 10.59
CA ILE A 78 14.07 -15.51 9.35
C ILE A 78 12.72 -16.17 9.61
N ALA A 79 11.67 -15.66 8.98
CA ALA A 79 10.37 -16.29 8.95
C ALA A 79 10.30 -17.24 7.74
N TYR A 80 10.27 -18.54 8.01
CA TYR A 80 10.00 -19.57 7.01
C TYR A 80 8.48 -19.72 6.88
N LYS A 81 7.91 -19.20 5.79
CA LYS A 81 6.47 -19.32 5.53
C LYS A 81 6.17 -20.66 4.87
N TYR A 82 5.07 -21.29 5.27
CA TYR A 82 4.59 -22.50 4.61
C TYR A 82 4.10 -22.20 3.19
N ALA A 83 3.94 -23.25 2.38
CA ALA A 83 3.24 -23.12 1.11
C ALA A 83 1.86 -22.50 1.37
N ALA A 84 1.58 -21.39 0.68
CA ALA A 84 0.31 -20.72 0.81
C ALA A 84 -0.82 -21.63 0.34
N GLU A 85 -1.94 -21.60 1.06
CA GLU A 85 -3.12 -22.36 0.67
C GLU A 85 -3.59 -21.91 -0.71
N GLN A 86 -3.76 -22.88 -1.61
CA GLN A 86 -4.22 -22.66 -2.98
C GLN A 86 -5.68 -23.05 -3.09
N GLY A 87 -6.44 -22.20 -3.77
CA GLY A 87 -7.84 -22.41 -4.09
C GLY A 87 -8.01 -22.49 -5.60
N ILE A 88 -9.00 -23.24 -6.03
CA ILE A 88 -9.40 -23.34 -7.43
C ILE A 88 -10.78 -22.69 -7.54
N THR A 89 -10.92 -21.71 -8.43
CA THR A 89 -12.19 -21.01 -8.63
C THR A 89 -12.31 -20.45 -10.04
N LYS A 90 -13.48 -19.95 -10.43
CA LYS A 90 -13.71 -19.36 -11.75
C LYS A 90 -13.38 -17.87 -11.79
N LEU A 91 -12.71 -17.45 -12.85
CA LEU A 91 -12.53 -16.04 -13.21
C LEU A 91 -13.82 -15.52 -13.86
N LEU A 92 -14.55 -14.65 -13.16
CA LEU A 92 -15.81 -14.09 -13.63
C LEU A 92 -15.62 -12.86 -14.53
N ASP A 93 -14.70 -11.98 -14.15
CA ASP A 93 -14.38 -10.75 -14.89
C ASP A 93 -13.03 -10.18 -14.42
N ILE A 94 -12.54 -9.11 -15.05
CA ILE A 94 -11.37 -8.35 -14.61
C ILE A 94 -11.72 -6.86 -14.49
N GLU A 95 -11.51 -6.31 -13.30
CA GLU A 95 -11.63 -4.88 -13.04
C GLU A 95 -10.24 -4.21 -13.10
N TYR A 96 -10.17 -2.99 -13.63
CA TYR A 96 -8.91 -2.26 -13.79
C TYR A 96 -8.90 -1.04 -12.88
N ASN A 97 -8.06 -1.09 -11.83
CA ASN A 97 -7.94 -0.02 -10.85
C ASN A 97 -6.87 0.98 -11.27
N VAL A 98 -7.20 2.26 -11.26
CA VAL A 98 -6.24 3.34 -11.50
C VAL A 98 -5.66 3.80 -10.16
N GLY A 99 -4.38 3.58 -9.95
CA GLY A 99 -3.67 4.02 -8.74
C GLY A 99 -3.29 5.50 -8.79
N ARG A 100 -2.75 5.99 -7.66
CA ARG A 100 -2.35 7.39 -7.45
C ARG A 100 -1.46 7.96 -8.57
N THR A 101 -0.48 7.19 -9.04
CA THR A 101 0.48 7.62 -10.06
C THR A 101 0.02 7.27 -11.48
N GLY A 102 -1.28 7.03 -11.66
CA GLY A 102 -1.88 6.61 -12.93
C GLY A 102 -1.68 5.14 -13.29
N ALA A 103 -0.94 4.36 -12.51
CA ALA A 103 -0.73 2.93 -12.79
C ALA A 103 -2.09 2.21 -12.81
N VAL A 104 -2.42 1.60 -13.95
CA VAL A 104 -3.64 0.81 -14.10
C VAL A 104 -3.29 -0.63 -13.77
N THR A 105 -3.87 -1.17 -12.71
CA THR A 105 -3.60 -2.53 -12.20
C THR A 105 -4.82 -3.42 -12.36
N PRO A 106 -4.68 -4.64 -12.90
CA PRO A 106 -5.79 -5.56 -13.09
C PRO A 106 -6.10 -6.33 -11.80
N VAL A 107 -7.39 -6.51 -11.53
CA VAL A 107 -7.93 -7.26 -10.39
C VAL A 107 -8.93 -8.28 -10.92
N ALA A 108 -8.66 -9.56 -10.71
CA ALA A 108 -9.59 -10.64 -11.04
C ALA A 108 -10.81 -10.58 -10.12
N LEU A 109 -12.00 -10.63 -10.71
CA LEU A 109 -13.26 -10.91 -10.03
C LEU A 109 -13.51 -12.41 -10.10
N LEU A 110 -13.67 -13.05 -8.95
CA LEU A 110 -13.67 -14.50 -8.82
C LEU A 110 -15.03 -14.99 -8.29
N GLU A 111 -15.40 -16.21 -8.69
CA GLU A 111 -16.42 -16.96 -7.97
C GLU A 111 -15.95 -17.17 -6.51
N PRO A 112 -16.80 -16.93 -5.49
CA PRO A 112 -16.36 -16.97 -4.10
C PRO A 112 -15.71 -18.31 -3.73
N VAL A 113 -14.48 -18.27 -3.21
CA VAL A 113 -13.73 -19.46 -2.78
C VAL A 113 -13.19 -19.27 -1.37
N LEU A 114 -13.31 -20.30 -0.54
CA LEU A 114 -12.76 -20.28 0.82
C LEU A 114 -11.25 -20.56 0.76
N LEU A 115 -10.45 -19.63 1.28
CA LEU A 115 -8.99 -19.73 1.36
C LEU A 115 -8.50 -19.22 2.71
N ALA A 116 -7.75 -20.04 3.45
CA ALA A 116 -7.20 -19.70 4.77
C ALA A 116 -8.27 -19.13 5.72
N GLY A 117 -9.45 -19.75 5.75
CA GLY A 117 -10.58 -19.35 6.60
C GLY A 117 -11.31 -18.07 6.16
N THR A 118 -10.97 -17.48 5.01
CA THR A 118 -11.61 -16.26 4.48
C THR A 118 -12.19 -16.48 3.09
N THR A 119 -13.29 -15.81 2.75
CA THR A 119 -13.89 -15.90 1.41
C THR A 119 -13.19 -14.93 0.47
N VAL A 120 -12.48 -15.46 -0.53
CA VAL A 120 -11.82 -14.67 -1.56
C VAL A 120 -12.76 -14.50 -2.76
N LYS A 121 -13.03 -13.25 -3.12
CA LYS A 121 -13.81 -12.87 -4.34
C LYS A 121 -13.02 -12.01 -5.32
N ARG A 122 -11.86 -11.51 -4.91
CA ARG A 122 -10.99 -10.64 -5.70
C ARG A 122 -9.56 -11.09 -5.51
N ALA A 123 -8.76 -11.08 -6.57
CA ALA A 123 -7.34 -11.39 -6.51
C ALA A 123 -6.53 -10.48 -7.44
N SER A 124 -5.30 -10.18 -7.05
CA SER A 124 -4.38 -9.41 -7.89
C SER A 124 -3.97 -10.23 -9.11
N LEU A 125 -3.96 -9.57 -10.27
CA LEU A 125 -3.36 -10.08 -11.50
C LEU A 125 -2.01 -9.41 -11.80
N HIS A 126 -1.48 -8.64 -10.85
CA HIS A 126 -0.23 -7.89 -10.95
C HIS A 126 -0.19 -6.82 -12.06
N ASN A 127 -0.16 -7.21 -13.33
CA ASN A 127 0.01 -6.33 -14.48
C ASN A 127 -0.34 -7.04 -15.81
N ALA A 128 -0.19 -6.33 -16.94
CA ALA A 128 -0.49 -6.85 -18.27
C ALA A 128 0.36 -8.08 -18.65
N ASN A 129 1.64 -8.09 -18.29
CA ASN A 129 2.53 -9.23 -18.61
C ASN A 129 2.06 -10.52 -17.94
N GLU A 130 1.53 -10.43 -16.72
CA GLU A 130 1.06 -11.61 -16.01
C GLU A 130 -0.22 -12.18 -16.64
N ILE A 131 -1.13 -11.32 -17.11
CA ILE A 131 -2.31 -11.72 -17.90
C ILE A 131 -1.89 -12.44 -19.18
N GLU A 132 -0.91 -11.90 -19.91
CA GLU A 132 -0.37 -12.50 -21.14
C GLU A 132 0.37 -13.81 -20.86
N ARG A 133 1.22 -13.86 -19.81
CA ARG A 133 1.98 -15.04 -19.41
C ARG A 133 1.07 -16.22 -19.05
N LEU A 134 -0.04 -15.93 -18.40
CA LEU A 134 -1.05 -16.93 -18.02
C LEU A 134 -2.05 -17.24 -19.15
N ASP A 135 -2.04 -16.48 -20.25
CA ASP A 135 -3.06 -16.53 -21.32
C ASP A 135 -4.47 -16.50 -20.72
N LEU A 136 -4.73 -15.58 -19.78
CA LEU A 136 -6.00 -15.54 -19.05
C LEU A 136 -7.18 -15.21 -19.96
N ARG A 137 -8.30 -15.89 -19.70
CA ARG A 137 -9.58 -15.71 -20.40
C ARG A 137 -10.71 -15.64 -19.40
N ILE A 138 -11.68 -14.75 -19.64
CA ILE A 138 -12.88 -14.71 -18.80
C ILE A 138 -13.61 -16.06 -18.87
N GLY A 139 -13.96 -16.60 -17.70
CA GLY A 139 -14.54 -17.92 -17.53
C GLY A 139 -13.53 -19.04 -17.24
N ASP A 140 -12.22 -18.77 -17.30
CA ASP A 140 -11.20 -19.77 -16.93
C ASP A 140 -11.36 -20.21 -15.46
N THR A 141 -11.08 -21.49 -15.21
CA THR A 141 -10.78 -21.98 -13.86
C THR A 141 -9.34 -21.60 -13.52
N VAL A 142 -9.16 -20.84 -12.44
CA VAL A 142 -7.88 -20.26 -12.01
C VAL A 142 -7.42 -20.79 -10.65
N LEU A 143 -6.10 -20.88 -10.50
CA LEU A 143 -5.42 -21.15 -9.23
C LEU A 143 -5.21 -19.82 -8.51
N VAL A 144 -5.68 -19.73 -7.27
CA VAL A 144 -5.60 -18.53 -6.45
C VAL A 144 -4.84 -18.86 -5.17
N GLU A 145 -3.84 -18.06 -4.85
CA GLU A 145 -2.99 -18.23 -3.68
C GLU A 145 -3.10 -17.01 -2.78
N LYS A 146 -3.17 -17.24 -1.47
CA LYS A 146 -3.09 -16.16 -0.46
C LYS A 146 -1.72 -16.16 0.22
N GLY A 147 -0.77 -15.45 -0.38
CA GLY A 147 0.59 -15.34 0.15
C GLY A 147 0.64 -14.57 1.48
N GLY A 148 1.08 -15.23 2.56
CA GLY A 148 1.24 -14.60 3.87
C GLY A 148 -0.05 -14.02 4.46
N GLU A 149 -1.21 -14.63 4.15
CA GLU A 149 -2.55 -14.33 4.70
C GLU A 149 -3.17 -12.96 4.35
N ILE A 150 -2.56 -12.13 3.48
CA ILE A 150 -3.06 -10.76 3.23
C ILE A 150 -3.65 -10.56 1.82
N ILE A 151 -2.85 -10.63 0.75
CA ILE A 151 -3.32 -10.28 -0.60
C ILE A 151 -3.40 -11.54 -1.48
N PRO A 152 -4.61 -11.97 -1.89
CA PRO A 152 -4.78 -13.07 -2.83
C PRO A 152 -4.29 -12.67 -4.23
N LYS A 153 -3.67 -13.61 -4.95
CA LYS A 153 -3.18 -13.46 -6.33
C LYS A 153 -3.55 -14.68 -7.15
N VAL A 154 -3.80 -14.49 -8.45
CA VAL A 154 -3.91 -15.61 -9.38
C VAL A 154 -2.51 -16.08 -9.76
N THR A 155 -2.25 -17.39 -9.69
CA THR A 155 -0.93 -17.98 -9.95
C THR A 155 -0.90 -18.88 -11.18
N GLY A 156 -2.06 -19.32 -11.66
CA GLY A 156 -2.17 -20.24 -12.78
C GLY A 156 -3.60 -20.42 -13.27
N ILE A 157 -3.73 -21.22 -14.33
CA ILE A 157 -5.00 -21.67 -14.92
C ILE A 157 -5.06 -23.20 -14.87
N VAL A 158 -6.27 -23.75 -14.84
CA VAL A 158 -6.54 -25.17 -15.08
C VAL A 158 -6.89 -25.32 -16.56
N ALA A 159 -5.87 -25.50 -17.39
CA ALA A 159 -6.01 -25.43 -18.85
C ALA A 159 -6.97 -26.50 -19.42
N GLU A 160 -7.09 -27.64 -18.73
CA GLU A 160 -7.95 -28.76 -19.11
C GLU A 160 -9.44 -28.44 -19.02
N GLU A 161 -9.82 -27.44 -18.22
CA GLU A 161 -11.22 -27.02 -18.04
C GLU A 161 -11.62 -25.84 -18.94
N ARG A 162 -10.69 -25.36 -19.78
CA ARG A 162 -10.91 -24.17 -20.61
C ARG A 162 -11.93 -24.43 -21.72
N PRO A 163 -13.00 -23.60 -21.83
CA PRO A 163 -13.92 -23.68 -22.96
C PRO A 163 -13.24 -23.33 -24.28
N GLU A 164 -13.57 -24.07 -25.35
CA GLU A 164 -13.03 -23.82 -26.70
C GLU A 164 -13.39 -22.44 -27.27
N THR A 165 -14.49 -21.85 -26.81
CA THR A 165 -14.98 -20.52 -27.24
C THR A 165 -14.35 -19.35 -26.49
N SER A 166 -13.46 -19.62 -25.53
CA SER A 166 -12.80 -18.60 -24.71
C SER A 166 -11.89 -17.69 -25.55
N LYS A 167 -11.87 -16.40 -25.21
CA LYS A 167 -11.01 -15.40 -25.88
C LYS A 167 -9.99 -14.84 -24.89
N PRO A 168 -8.72 -14.62 -25.31
CA PRO A 168 -7.72 -13.93 -24.51
C PRO A 168 -8.25 -12.58 -24.01
N VAL A 169 -7.97 -12.28 -22.74
CA VAL A 169 -8.24 -10.95 -22.19
C VAL A 169 -7.27 -9.96 -22.81
N LEU A 170 -7.83 -8.86 -23.32
CA LEU A 170 -7.05 -7.72 -23.79
C LEU A 170 -7.01 -6.65 -22.71
N TYR A 171 -5.83 -6.08 -22.49
CA TYR A 171 -5.67 -4.94 -21.63
C TYR A 171 -6.42 -3.73 -22.22
N PRO A 172 -7.13 -2.92 -21.42
CA PRO A 172 -7.85 -1.77 -21.94
C PRO A 172 -6.89 -0.76 -22.59
N ALA A 173 -7.26 -0.25 -23.78
CA ALA A 173 -6.52 0.82 -24.45
C ALA A 173 -6.79 2.20 -23.81
N SER A 174 -7.93 2.36 -23.13
CA SER A 174 -8.36 3.61 -22.50
C SER A 174 -8.52 3.44 -20.99
N CYS A 175 -8.24 4.50 -20.25
CA CYS A 175 -8.39 4.56 -18.82
C CYS A 175 -9.85 4.32 -18.41
N PRO A 176 -10.15 3.33 -17.56
CA PRO A 176 -11.52 3.00 -17.18
C PRO A 176 -12.19 4.13 -16.37
N ALA A 177 -11.40 5.03 -15.79
CA ALA A 177 -11.91 6.11 -14.95
C ALA A 177 -12.13 7.44 -15.68
N CYS A 178 -11.35 7.75 -16.72
CA CYS A 178 -11.42 9.05 -17.41
C CYS A 178 -11.42 9.00 -18.94
N GLY A 179 -11.29 7.80 -19.53
CA GLY A 179 -11.33 7.61 -20.98
C GLY A 179 -10.05 7.96 -21.75
N ASN A 180 -9.06 8.62 -21.15
CA ASN A 180 -7.77 8.90 -21.79
C ASN A 180 -7.06 7.62 -22.26
N GLU A 181 -6.36 7.69 -23.39
CA GLU A 181 -5.51 6.60 -23.88
C GLU A 181 -4.44 6.24 -22.84
N LEU A 182 -4.31 4.94 -22.56
CA LEU A 182 -3.28 4.42 -21.66
C LEU A 182 -1.94 4.35 -22.38
N VAL A 183 -0.90 4.75 -21.66
CA VAL A 183 0.48 4.72 -22.16
C VAL A 183 1.25 3.65 -21.40
N ARG A 184 2.02 2.84 -22.13
CA ARG A 184 2.97 1.90 -21.57
C ARG A 184 4.33 2.15 -22.20
N GLN A 185 5.28 2.64 -21.41
CA GLN A 185 6.64 2.88 -21.88
C GLN A 185 7.38 1.56 -22.10
N GLU A 186 8.33 1.58 -23.03
CA GLU A 186 9.17 0.41 -23.31
C GLU A 186 9.92 -0.02 -22.03
N GLY A 187 9.86 -1.32 -21.71
CA GLY A 187 10.45 -1.88 -20.50
C GLY A 187 9.59 -1.76 -19.22
N GLU A 188 8.48 -1.01 -19.23
CA GLU A 188 7.55 -0.99 -18.09
C GLU A 188 6.53 -2.14 -18.15
N ALA A 189 6.18 -2.70 -16.99
CA ALA A 189 5.19 -3.78 -16.89
C ALA A 189 3.75 -3.27 -16.84
N ASN A 190 3.53 -2.05 -16.35
CA ASN A 190 2.21 -1.46 -16.14
C ASN A 190 1.84 -0.51 -17.28
N HIS A 191 0.52 -0.40 -17.53
CA HIS A 191 -0.04 0.72 -18.27
C HIS A 191 -0.34 1.87 -17.32
N TYR A 192 -0.23 3.11 -17.81
CA TYR A 192 -0.43 4.31 -17.02
C TYR A 192 -1.45 5.23 -17.70
N CYS A 193 -2.33 5.82 -16.88
CA CYS A 193 -3.18 6.92 -17.30
C CYS A 193 -2.39 8.24 -17.21
N PRO A 194 -2.08 8.91 -18.35
CA PRO A 194 -1.26 10.13 -18.35
C PRO A 194 -2.00 11.37 -17.84
N ASN A 195 -3.31 11.28 -17.61
CA ASN A 195 -4.13 12.38 -17.11
C ASN A 195 -3.97 12.59 -15.59
N GLU A 196 -2.76 12.94 -15.14
CA GLU A 196 -2.40 13.08 -13.72
C GLU A 196 -3.28 14.12 -13.00
N GLU A 197 -3.65 15.20 -13.69
CA GLU A 197 -4.44 16.28 -13.10
C GLU A 197 -5.95 16.08 -13.24
N GLY A 198 -6.43 15.42 -14.29
CA GLY A 198 -7.86 15.32 -14.58
C GLY A 198 -8.49 13.97 -14.27
N CYS A 199 -7.70 12.92 -13.99
CA CYS A 199 -8.24 11.59 -13.73
C CYS A 199 -8.82 11.52 -12.30
N PRO A 200 -10.13 11.27 -12.12
CA PRO A 200 -10.77 11.31 -10.79
C PRO A 200 -10.08 10.47 -9.70
N PRO A 201 -9.71 9.19 -9.93
CA PRO A 201 -9.01 8.41 -8.92
C PRO A 201 -7.60 8.92 -8.62
N GLN A 202 -6.91 9.53 -9.60
CA GLN A 202 -5.59 10.13 -9.35
C GLN A 202 -5.71 11.39 -8.50
N GLN A 203 -6.70 12.26 -8.81
CA GLN A 203 -7.01 13.43 -8.00
C GLN A 203 -7.30 13.03 -6.56
N LEU A 204 -8.26 12.11 -6.33
CA LEU A 204 -8.62 11.65 -5.00
C LEU A 204 -7.40 11.10 -4.24
N ALA A 205 -6.64 10.19 -4.87
CA ALA A 205 -5.49 9.57 -4.25
C ALA A 205 -4.34 10.56 -3.94
N ARG A 206 -4.22 11.66 -4.70
CA ARG A 206 -3.28 12.76 -4.41
C ARG A 206 -3.66 13.47 -3.12
N PHE A 207 -4.94 13.78 -2.94
CA PHE A 207 -5.45 14.36 -1.69
C PHE A 207 -5.30 13.40 -0.51
N GLU A 208 -5.67 12.12 -0.68
CA GLU A 208 -5.52 11.09 0.36
C GLU A 208 -4.07 10.96 0.81
N HIS A 209 -3.14 10.94 -0.15
CA HIS A 209 -1.71 10.90 0.13
C HIS A 209 -1.24 12.13 0.92
N PHE A 210 -1.65 13.33 0.50
CA PHE A 210 -1.27 14.58 1.15
C PHE A 210 -1.76 14.64 2.60
N VAL A 211 -3.02 14.23 2.87
CA VAL A 211 -3.59 14.24 4.23
C VAL A 211 -3.14 13.05 5.09
N SER A 212 -2.48 12.06 4.49
CA SER A 212 -2.11 10.81 5.17
C SER A 212 -1.25 11.03 6.41
N ARG A 213 -1.27 10.04 7.32
CA ARG A 213 -0.50 10.05 8.57
C ARG A 213 1.00 10.28 8.37
N LYS A 214 1.58 9.85 7.24
CA LYS A 214 3.02 10.03 6.96
C LYS A 214 3.34 11.37 6.31
N ALA A 215 2.34 12.01 5.67
CA ALA A 215 2.44 13.35 5.11
C ALA A 215 1.91 14.38 6.12
N MET A 216 0.86 15.13 5.79
CA MET A 216 0.37 16.25 6.62
C MET A 216 -0.46 15.83 7.84
N ASN A 217 -0.87 14.56 7.92
CA ASN A 217 -1.60 13.99 9.06
C ASN A 217 -2.85 14.80 9.44
N ILE A 218 -3.72 15.01 8.45
CA ILE A 218 -4.98 15.73 8.61
C ILE A 218 -6.11 14.72 8.75
N ASP A 219 -6.33 14.26 9.99
CA ASP A 219 -7.42 13.34 10.29
C ASP A 219 -8.78 14.00 10.06
N GLY A 220 -9.74 13.27 9.50
CA GLY A 220 -11.10 13.76 9.23
C GLY A 220 -11.39 14.08 7.77
N LEU A 221 -10.36 14.16 6.92
CA LEU A 221 -10.47 14.17 5.46
C LEU A 221 -10.35 12.73 4.92
N GLY A 222 -11.37 11.91 5.18
CA GLY A 222 -11.44 10.55 4.61
C GLY A 222 -11.79 10.57 3.11
N PRO A 223 -11.63 9.43 2.41
CA PRO A 223 -11.87 9.30 0.96
C PRO A 223 -13.20 9.89 0.50
N GLU A 224 -14.29 9.60 1.21
CA GLU A 224 -15.64 10.05 0.84
C GLU A 224 -15.83 11.54 1.06
N THR A 225 -15.18 12.10 2.07
CA THR A 225 -15.21 13.55 2.33
C THR A 225 -14.38 14.29 1.29
N LEU A 226 -13.18 13.79 0.97
CA LEU A 226 -12.35 14.34 -0.11
C LEU A 226 -13.08 14.30 -1.45
N GLN A 227 -13.65 13.15 -1.81
CA GLN A 227 -14.42 13.00 -3.06
C GLN A 227 -15.60 13.98 -3.12
N LEU A 228 -16.32 14.17 -2.01
CA LEU A 228 -17.42 15.14 -1.92
C LEU A 228 -16.93 16.59 -2.16
N LEU A 229 -15.81 16.97 -1.54
CA LEU A 229 -15.24 18.32 -1.68
C LEU A 229 -14.70 18.56 -3.09
N ILE A 230 -14.06 17.57 -3.72
CA ILE A 230 -13.63 17.61 -5.12
C ILE A 230 -14.84 17.77 -6.04
N ASN A 231 -15.89 16.96 -5.87
CA ASN A 231 -17.11 17.03 -6.69
C ASN A 231 -17.85 18.36 -6.55
N LYS A 232 -17.74 19.03 -5.39
CA LYS A 232 -18.29 20.37 -5.15
C LYS A 232 -17.38 21.49 -5.69
N GLY A 233 -16.23 21.16 -6.26
CA GLY A 233 -15.26 22.12 -6.77
C GLY A 233 -14.53 22.91 -5.69
N LEU A 234 -14.60 22.45 -4.43
CA LEU A 234 -13.92 23.08 -3.28
C LEU A 234 -12.44 22.68 -3.22
N LEU A 235 -12.07 21.54 -3.81
CA LEU A 235 -10.69 21.06 -3.90
C LEU A 235 -10.33 20.75 -5.35
N LYS A 236 -9.31 21.44 -5.87
CA LYS A 236 -8.70 21.23 -7.19
C LYS A 236 -7.25 20.79 -7.04
N ASN A 237 -6.51 21.39 -6.11
CA ASN A 237 -5.17 20.97 -5.69
C ASN A 237 -5.02 20.99 -4.16
N VAL A 238 -3.93 20.42 -3.66
CA VAL A 238 -3.70 20.23 -2.21
C VAL A 238 -3.63 21.53 -1.42
N ALA A 239 -3.29 22.66 -2.06
CA ALA A 239 -3.28 23.96 -1.38
C ALA A 239 -4.70 24.43 -1.01
N ASP A 240 -5.73 24.02 -1.77
CA ASP A 240 -7.12 24.38 -1.50
C ASP A 240 -7.62 23.84 -0.15
N ILE A 241 -6.98 22.80 0.40
CA ILE A 241 -7.30 22.29 1.75
C ILE A 241 -7.18 23.40 2.79
N TYR A 242 -6.20 24.29 2.64
CA TYR A 242 -5.93 25.41 3.54
C TYR A 242 -6.80 26.64 3.26
N ASP A 243 -7.62 26.59 2.21
CA ASP A 243 -8.63 27.60 1.88
C ASP A 243 -10.03 27.25 2.42
N LEU A 244 -10.25 26.01 2.85
CA LEU A 244 -11.55 25.54 3.34
C LEU A 244 -12.04 26.37 4.52
N GLN A 245 -13.28 26.88 4.40
CA GLN A 245 -13.95 27.64 5.44
C GLN A 245 -15.02 26.80 6.16
N PRO A 246 -15.24 26.99 7.48
CA PRO A 246 -16.25 26.24 8.23
C PRO A 246 -17.63 26.24 7.59
N GLU A 247 -18.04 27.35 6.99
CA GLU A 247 -19.37 27.55 6.40
C GLU A 247 -19.58 26.69 5.14
N GLN A 248 -18.50 26.34 4.44
CA GLN A 248 -18.55 25.45 3.27
C GLN A 248 -18.72 23.99 3.67
N LEU A 249 -18.32 23.64 4.89
CA LEU A 249 -18.30 22.27 5.41
C LEU A 249 -19.53 21.95 6.25
N LEU A 250 -20.06 22.94 6.97
CA LEU A 250 -21.18 22.75 7.89
C LEU A 250 -22.43 22.27 7.16
N GLY A 251 -22.98 21.16 7.64
CA GLY A 251 -24.20 20.58 7.10
C GLY A 251 -24.02 19.72 5.85
N LEU A 252 -22.78 19.54 5.35
CA LEU A 252 -22.48 18.61 4.27
C LEU A 252 -22.83 17.18 4.66
N GLU A 253 -23.45 16.44 3.74
CA GLU A 253 -23.80 15.04 3.90
C GLU A 253 -22.78 14.17 3.19
N VAL A 254 -22.01 13.42 3.98
CA VAL A 254 -21.03 12.45 3.50
C VAL A 254 -21.68 11.08 3.50
N ILE A 255 -21.73 10.45 2.34
CA ILE A 255 -22.26 9.09 2.16
C ILE A 255 -21.07 8.12 2.17
N PHE A 256 -21.14 7.08 2.98
CA PHE A 256 -20.13 6.02 3.02
C PHE A 256 -20.78 4.67 3.30
N GLU A 257 -20.06 3.60 2.98
CA GLU A 257 -20.54 2.23 3.17
C GLU A 257 -20.16 1.71 4.56
N ARG A 258 -21.05 0.91 5.15
CA ARG A 258 -20.79 0.24 6.43
C ARG A 258 -19.78 -0.89 6.27
N GLU A 259 -18.64 -0.78 6.95
CA GLU A 259 -17.61 -1.84 7.02
C GLU A 259 -18.12 -3.12 7.71
N ASP A 260 -19.09 -3.00 8.63
CA ASP A 260 -19.67 -4.11 9.39
C ASP A 260 -20.75 -4.90 8.63
N THR A 261 -20.95 -4.61 7.33
CA THR A 261 -21.91 -5.38 6.53
C THR A 261 -21.38 -6.81 6.31
N PRO A 262 -22.12 -7.87 6.71
CA PRO A 262 -21.69 -9.25 6.48
C PRO A 262 -21.37 -9.53 5.01
N GLU A 263 -20.30 -10.28 4.75
CA GLU A 263 -19.90 -10.67 3.40
C GLU A 263 -21.04 -11.42 2.69
N GLY A 264 -21.62 -10.81 1.64
CA GLY A 264 -22.72 -11.40 0.87
C GLY A 264 -24.03 -10.61 0.92
N GLU A 265 -24.16 -9.63 1.81
CA GLU A 265 -25.26 -8.67 1.80
C GLU A 265 -24.89 -7.39 1.04
N ALA A 266 -25.88 -6.74 0.42
CA ALA A 266 -25.69 -5.44 -0.19
C ALA A 266 -25.31 -4.41 0.89
N ARG A 267 -24.15 -3.76 0.71
CA ARG A 267 -23.66 -2.71 1.61
C ARG A 267 -24.71 -1.59 1.71
N LYS A 268 -25.14 -1.28 2.92
CA LYS A 268 -26.12 -0.21 3.16
C LYS A 268 -25.38 1.13 3.26
N PRO A 269 -25.78 2.15 2.49
CA PRO A 269 -25.18 3.47 2.59
C PRO A 269 -25.55 4.11 3.95
N MET A 270 -24.58 4.73 4.60
CA MET A 270 -24.78 5.57 5.77
C MET A 270 -24.47 7.02 5.44
N ILE A 271 -25.31 7.93 5.94
CA ILE A 271 -25.16 9.36 5.73
C ILE A 271 -24.68 9.98 7.05
N ARG A 272 -23.53 10.64 7.03
CA ARG A 272 -23.05 11.47 8.13
C ARG A 272 -23.09 12.92 7.72
N ARG A 273 -23.86 13.70 8.47
CA ARG A 273 -23.86 15.15 8.34
C ARG A 273 -22.71 15.76 9.15
N LEU A 274 -21.93 16.64 8.54
CA LEU A 274 -20.88 17.38 9.23
C LEU A 274 -21.51 18.41 10.17
N GLN A 275 -21.36 18.19 11.48
CA GLN A 275 -21.83 19.07 12.53
C GLN A 275 -20.73 20.01 13.00
N GLN A 276 -21.10 21.10 13.68
CA GLN A 276 -20.19 22.16 14.13
C GLN A 276 -18.89 21.62 14.75
N LYS A 277 -19.00 20.77 15.78
CA LYS A 277 -17.82 20.18 16.45
C LYS A 277 -16.89 19.40 15.50
N THR A 278 -17.45 18.72 14.50
CA THR A 278 -16.66 17.97 13.51
C THR A 278 -15.92 18.91 12.58
N VAL A 279 -16.60 19.98 12.14
CA VAL A 279 -16.02 21.04 11.30
C VAL A 279 -14.92 21.78 12.06
N ASP A 280 -15.17 22.21 13.28
CA ASP A 280 -14.18 22.92 14.12
C ASP A 280 -12.92 22.09 14.33
N ASN A 281 -13.08 20.80 14.66
CA ASN A 281 -11.97 19.87 14.81
C ASN A 281 -11.19 19.70 13.51
N LEU A 282 -11.87 19.63 12.36
CA LEU A 282 -11.23 19.49 11.06
C LEU A 282 -10.40 20.74 10.72
N ILE A 283 -10.97 21.93 10.87
CA ILE A 283 -10.27 23.20 10.63
C ILE A 283 -9.07 23.34 11.57
N GLN A 284 -9.22 22.99 12.85
CA GLN A 284 -8.10 22.97 13.80
C GLN A 284 -6.97 22.02 13.37
N ARG A 285 -7.30 20.84 12.83
CA ARG A 285 -6.32 19.87 12.33
C ARG A 285 -5.61 20.36 11.07
N ILE A 286 -6.33 21.01 10.15
CA ILE A 286 -5.74 21.68 8.98
C ILE A 286 -4.74 22.74 9.44
N GLU A 287 -5.13 23.59 10.39
CA GLU A 287 -4.23 24.63 10.92
C GLU A 287 -3.00 24.04 11.60
N THR A 288 -3.19 23.02 12.45
CA THR A 288 -2.09 22.33 13.14
C THR A 288 -1.12 21.68 12.15
N SER A 289 -1.61 21.19 11.01
CA SER A 289 -0.78 20.53 9.99
C SER A 289 0.28 21.45 9.37
N LYS A 290 0.11 22.77 9.45
CA LYS A 290 1.10 23.75 8.97
C LYS A 290 2.44 23.67 9.72
N GLN A 291 2.45 23.08 10.91
CA GLN A 291 3.65 22.84 11.69
C GLN A 291 4.42 21.58 11.25
N ALA A 292 3.99 20.90 10.18
CA ALA A 292 4.69 19.72 9.69
C ALA A 292 6.11 20.09 9.22
N PRO A 293 7.12 19.26 9.53
CA PRO A 293 8.48 19.49 9.07
C PRO A 293 8.58 19.32 7.54
N PHE A 294 9.60 19.95 6.94
CA PHE A 294 9.77 20.04 5.49
C PHE A 294 9.72 18.68 4.78
N GLU A 295 10.31 17.63 5.35
CA GLU A 295 10.27 16.29 4.75
C GLU A 295 8.86 15.72 4.59
N ARG A 296 7.91 16.09 5.45
CA ARG A 296 6.52 15.64 5.38
C ARG A 296 5.74 16.41 4.34
N VAL A 297 6.01 17.72 4.21
CA VAL A 297 5.46 18.56 3.14
C VAL A 297 5.96 18.04 1.78
N LEU A 298 7.26 17.83 1.64
CA LEU A 298 7.88 17.30 0.42
C LEU A 298 7.36 15.90 0.08
N PHE A 299 7.20 15.02 1.08
CA PHE A 299 6.56 13.72 0.86
C PHE A 299 5.11 13.90 0.41
N GLY A 300 4.35 14.81 1.03
CA GLY A 300 2.95 15.12 0.72
C GLY A 300 2.72 15.61 -0.71
N LEU A 301 3.68 16.34 -1.31
CA LEU A 301 3.60 16.77 -2.71
C LEU A 301 3.47 15.60 -3.70
N GLY A 302 3.88 14.39 -3.31
CA GLY A 302 3.58 13.18 -4.08
C GLY A 302 4.43 13.01 -5.35
N ILE A 303 5.61 13.64 -5.40
CA ILE A 303 6.55 13.52 -6.52
C ILE A 303 6.86 12.05 -6.81
N ARG A 304 6.81 11.65 -8.10
CA ARG A 304 7.06 10.27 -8.53
C ARG A 304 8.44 9.80 -8.04
N HIS A 305 8.49 8.56 -7.55
CA HIS A 305 9.68 7.93 -6.94
C HIS A 305 10.19 8.56 -5.62
N VAL A 306 9.62 9.67 -5.15
CA VAL A 306 9.98 10.29 -3.86
C VAL A 306 9.11 9.71 -2.74
N GLY A 307 9.62 8.65 -2.10
CA GLY A 307 9.04 8.09 -0.88
C GLY A 307 9.44 8.88 0.38
N ALA A 308 8.86 8.54 1.54
CA ALA A 308 9.13 9.26 2.80
C ALA A 308 10.62 9.31 3.17
N THR A 309 11.37 8.22 2.95
CA THR A 309 12.82 8.17 3.18
C THR A 309 13.60 9.08 2.23
N VAL A 310 13.20 9.13 0.96
CA VAL A 310 13.83 10.00 -0.04
C VAL A 310 13.54 11.46 0.29
N ALA A 311 12.29 11.80 0.62
CA ALA A 311 11.89 13.13 1.05
C ALA A 311 12.68 13.59 2.29
N GLN A 312 12.89 12.71 3.28
CA GLN A 312 13.71 13.00 4.45
C GLN A 312 15.16 13.34 4.08
N LYS A 313 15.77 12.58 3.17
CA LYS A 313 17.15 12.81 2.73
C LYS A 313 17.29 14.10 1.94
N LEU A 314 16.35 14.37 1.04
CA LEU A 314 16.31 15.63 0.29
C LEU A 314 16.14 16.82 1.23
N ALA A 315 15.19 16.74 2.17
CA ALA A 315 14.97 17.79 3.16
C ALA A 315 16.22 18.04 4.02
N PHE A 316 16.90 16.98 4.46
CA PHE A 316 18.15 17.10 5.21
C PHE A 316 19.28 17.73 4.39
N HIS A 317 19.43 17.35 3.11
CA HIS A 317 20.50 17.84 2.26
C HIS A 317 20.30 19.31 1.82
N PHE A 318 19.10 19.64 1.32
CA PHE A 318 18.81 20.96 0.75
C PHE A 318 18.29 21.97 1.80
N GLY A 319 17.65 21.50 2.87
CA GLY A 319 17.16 22.32 3.98
C GLY A 319 15.86 23.09 3.71
N ASN A 320 15.55 23.46 2.47
CA ASN A 320 14.29 24.11 2.10
C ASN A 320 13.89 23.83 0.64
N ILE A 321 12.65 24.20 0.31
CA ILE A 321 12.06 23.96 -1.02
C ILE A 321 12.74 24.78 -2.12
N ASP A 322 13.15 26.01 -1.84
CA ASP A 322 13.73 26.91 -2.86
C ASP A 322 15.06 26.36 -3.40
N LYS A 323 15.92 25.87 -2.50
CA LYS A 323 17.17 25.21 -2.87
C LYS A 323 16.93 23.93 -3.65
N LEU A 324 15.92 23.16 -3.25
CA LEU A 324 15.55 21.93 -3.95
C LEU A 324 15.00 22.20 -5.36
N MET A 325 14.21 23.27 -5.53
CA MET A 325 13.66 23.69 -6.82
C MET A 325 14.73 24.17 -7.81
N LEU A 326 15.84 24.70 -7.30
CA LEU A 326 16.98 25.16 -8.11
C LEU A 326 18.04 24.07 -8.34
N ALA A 327 17.92 22.92 -7.68
CA ALA A 327 18.90 21.86 -7.76
C ALA A 327 18.96 21.24 -9.17
N THR A 328 20.17 21.05 -9.67
CA THR A 328 20.45 20.34 -10.91
C THR A 328 20.29 18.82 -10.74
N GLU A 329 20.17 18.09 -11.86
CA GLU A 329 20.16 16.63 -11.80
C GLU A 329 21.44 16.07 -11.16
N GLU A 330 22.61 16.67 -11.45
CA GLU A 330 23.87 16.23 -10.85
C GLU A 330 23.91 16.42 -9.33
N GLU A 331 23.41 17.55 -8.82
CA GLU A 331 23.33 17.82 -7.38
C GLU A 331 22.35 16.87 -6.68
N LEU A 332 21.23 16.53 -7.34
CA LEU A 332 20.27 15.55 -6.82
C LEU A 332 20.90 14.15 -6.73
N ILE A 333 21.63 13.71 -7.76
CA ILE A 333 22.31 12.40 -7.80
C ILE A 333 23.43 12.30 -6.74
N ALA A 334 24.04 13.43 -6.37
CA ALA A 334 25.06 13.45 -5.32
C ALA A 334 24.50 13.09 -3.92
N VAL A 335 23.18 13.15 -3.73
CA VAL A 335 22.54 12.74 -2.47
C VAL A 335 22.47 11.22 -2.36
N HIS A 336 22.87 10.69 -1.20
CA HIS A 336 22.92 9.24 -0.96
C HIS A 336 21.58 8.53 -1.19
N GLU A 337 21.58 7.49 -2.02
CA GLU A 337 20.41 6.72 -2.53
C GLU A 337 19.48 7.46 -3.49
N ILE A 338 19.92 8.58 -4.07
CA ILE A 338 19.20 9.23 -5.17
C ILE A 338 19.87 8.85 -6.49
N GLY A 339 19.12 8.13 -7.34
CA GLY A 339 19.56 7.78 -8.69
C GLY A 339 18.91 8.65 -9.76
N GLU A 340 19.36 8.50 -11.00
CA GLU A 340 18.91 9.30 -12.17
C GLU A 340 17.39 9.37 -12.31
N ARG A 341 16.68 8.26 -12.08
CA ARG A 341 15.20 8.23 -12.18
C ARG A 341 14.51 9.16 -11.18
N ILE A 342 15.04 9.23 -9.96
CA ILE A 342 14.50 10.10 -8.92
C ILE A 342 14.84 11.54 -9.25
N ALA A 343 16.10 11.82 -9.62
CA ALA A 343 16.53 13.16 -10.01
C ALA A 343 15.68 13.74 -11.14
N LYS A 344 15.48 12.99 -12.24
CA LYS A 344 14.60 13.39 -13.36
C LYS A 344 13.14 13.61 -12.97
N SER A 345 12.63 12.83 -12.01
CA SER A 345 11.26 13.01 -11.53
C SER A 345 11.09 14.28 -10.70
N ILE A 346 12.13 14.67 -9.96
CA ILE A 346 12.16 15.89 -9.16
C ILE A 346 12.28 17.11 -10.07
N THR A 347 13.26 17.12 -10.98
CA THR A 347 13.44 18.23 -11.93
C THR A 347 12.20 18.40 -12.81
N GLY A 348 11.71 17.32 -13.41
CA GLY A 348 10.49 17.34 -14.23
C GLY A 348 9.22 17.74 -13.45
N TYR A 349 9.17 17.52 -12.13
CA TYR A 349 8.08 18.02 -11.30
C TYR A 349 8.16 19.54 -11.16
N PHE A 350 9.35 20.10 -10.85
CA PHE A 350 9.52 21.54 -10.68
C PHE A 350 9.60 22.33 -11.99
N GLU A 351 9.75 21.69 -13.15
CA GLU A 351 9.63 22.36 -14.45
C GLU A 351 8.18 22.76 -14.79
N GLN A 352 7.20 22.11 -14.17
CA GLN A 352 5.79 22.39 -14.42
C GLN A 352 5.30 23.58 -13.59
N GLU A 353 4.82 24.62 -14.27
CA GLU A 353 4.36 25.87 -13.64
C GLU A 353 3.27 25.64 -12.58
N GLN A 354 2.34 24.73 -12.86
CA GLN A 354 1.27 24.35 -11.93
C GLN A 354 1.79 23.84 -10.57
N HIS A 355 2.91 23.10 -10.57
CA HIS A 355 3.49 22.60 -9.32
C HIS A 355 4.18 23.70 -8.54
N ARG A 356 4.78 24.67 -9.24
CA ARG A 356 5.32 25.89 -8.62
C ARG A 356 4.22 26.71 -7.98
N GLU A 357 3.09 26.90 -8.68
CA GLU A 357 1.93 27.61 -8.14
C GLU A 357 1.39 26.95 -6.86
N ILE A 358 1.30 25.61 -6.82
CA ILE A 358 0.91 24.88 -5.61
C ILE A 358 1.86 25.18 -4.46
N ILE A 359 3.17 25.17 -4.70
CA ILE A 359 4.19 25.43 -3.67
C ILE A 359 4.06 26.86 -3.14
N GLU A 360 3.91 27.84 -4.02
CA GLU A 360 3.73 29.24 -3.63
C GLU A 360 2.45 29.43 -2.80
N ARG A 361 1.33 28.81 -3.22
CA ARG A 361 0.08 28.86 -2.45
C ARG A 361 0.21 28.21 -1.08
N LEU A 362 0.91 27.07 -0.97
CA LEU A 362 1.19 26.47 0.34
C LEU A 362 2.04 27.40 1.21
N ARG A 363 3.06 28.05 0.64
CA ARG A 363 3.91 29.02 1.34
C ARG A 363 3.09 30.20 1.86
N GLU A 364 2.17 30.76 1.07
CA GLU A 364 1.26 31.84 1.50
C GLU A 364 0.36 31.43 2.68
N LYS A 365 0.07 30.13 2.83
CA LYS A 365 -0.70 29.57 3.95
C LYS A 365 0.14 29.30 5.19
N GLY A 366 1.45 29.50 5.13
CA GLY A 366 2.38 29.38 6.25
C GLY A 366 3.05 28.02 6.38
N LEU A 367 3.19 27.27 5.28
CA LEU A 367 3.94 26.02 5.18
C LEU A 367 5.39 26.20 4.72
#